data_AF-A0A4P5XTZ7-F1
#
_entry.id   AF-A0A4P5XTZ7-F1
#
_cell.length_a   1.000
_cell.length_b   1.000
_cell.length_c   1.000
_cell.angle_alpha   90.00
_cell.angle_beta   90.00
_cell.angle_gamma   90.00
#
_symmetry.space_group_name_H-M   'P 1'
#
loop_
_entity.id
_entity.type
_entity.pdbx_description
1 polymer ?
#
loop_
_entity_poly.entity_id
_entity_poly.type
_entity_poly.pdbx_seq_one_letter_code
_entity_poly.pdbx_strand_id
1 'polypeptide(L)'
;MAERPVSQQTLREQFTHAEQLTKELVDHLEHHLFPKIHDLKKLVQMELKGEAVVEDITMRNHASLVLESARFADEISDKMTVYFTSINQSVARIIGPQ
;
A
#
# COMPACT_ATOMS: atom_id res chain seq x y z
N MET A 1 10.09 -8.80 18.13
CA MET A 1 9.00 -9.07 19.10
C MET A 1 7.81 -9.53 18.28
N ALA A 2 7.22 -10.68 18.57
CA ALA A 2 6.02 -11.12 17.85
C ALA A 2 4.89 -10.13 18.14
N GLU A 3 4.31 -9.54 17.10
CA GLU A 3 3.12 -8.70 17.25
C GLU A 3 2.01 -9.55 17.87
N ARG A 4 1.43 -9.07 18.97
CA ARG A 4 0.28 -9.73 19.58
C ARG A 4 -0.90 -9.65 18.59
N PRO A 5 -1.72 -10.70 18.48
CA PRO A 5 -2.93 -10.66 17.66
C PRO A 5 -3.74 -9.39 17.92
N VAL A 6 -4.29 -8.77 16.87
CA VAL A 6 -5.05 -7.51 16.96
C VAL A 6 -6.18 -7.59 18.03
N SER A 7 -6.77 -8.78 18.21
CA SER A 7 -7.80 -9.06 19.22
C SER A 7 -7.33 -8.94 20.68
N GLN A 8 -6.02 -9.01 20.93
CA GLN A 8 -5.41 -8.90 22.25
C GLN A 8 -4.87 -7.48 22.54
N GLN A 9 -4.99 -6.57 21.57
CA GLN A 9 -4.56 -5.20 21.71
C GLN A 9 -5.69 -4.32 22.29
N THR A 10 -5.30 -3.32 23.07
CA THR A 10 -6.20 -2.23 23.48
C THR A 10 -6.59 -1.37 22.29
N LEU A 11 -7.72 -0.67 22.39
CA LEU A 11 -8.17 0.23 21.33
C LEU A 11 -7.13 1.32 20.99
N ARG A 12 -6.41 1.82 22.00
CA ARG A 12 -5.31 2.76 21.80
C ARG A 12 -4.18 2.14 20.97
N GLU A 13 -3.75 0.94 21.30
CA GLU A 13 -2.72 0.23 20.53
C GLU A 13 -3.17 0.00 19.08
N GLN A 14 -4.42 -0.40 18.86
CA GLN A 14 -4.96 -0.61 17.52
C GLN A 14 -4.95 0.69 16.69
N PHE A 15 -5.38 1.82 17.26
CA PHE A 15 -5.32 3.12 16.58
C PHE A 15 -3.87 3.54 16.27
N THR A 16 -2.94 3.35 17.21
CA THR A 16 -1.53 3.67 16.99
C THR A 16 -0.93 2.84 15.86
N HIS A 17 -1.20 1.53 15.79
CA HIS A 17 -0.70 0.70 14.68
C HIS A 17 -1.38 1.05 13.36
N ALA A 18 -2.68 1.33 13.35
CA ALA A 18 -3.39 1.77 12.15
C ALA A 18 -2.82 3.10 11.60
N GLU A 19 -2.47 4.04 12.49
CA GLU A 19 -1.79 5.29 12.11
C GLU A 19 -0.39 5.03 11.53
N GLN A 20 0.38 4.12 12.14
CA GLN A 20 1.70 3.73 11.62
C GLN A 20 1.61 3.11 10.22
N LEU A 21 0.70 2.16 10.02
CA LEU A 21 0.45 1.57 8.71
C LEU A 21 -0.01 2.60 7.67
N THR A 22 -0.81 3.59 8.09
CA THR A 22 -1.23 4.68 7.20
C THR A 22 -0.02 5.51 6.75
N LYS A 23 0.88 5.85 7.67
CA LYS A 23 2.12 6.57 7.35
C LYS A 23 3.02 5.77 6.43
N GLU A 24 3.19 4.48 6.70
CA GLU A 24 3.97 3.56 5.87
C GLU A 24 3.39 3.44 4.45
N LEU A 25 2.06 3.32 4.33
CA LEU A 25 1.40 3.27 3.02
C LEU A 25 1.61 4.56 2.24
N VAL A 26 1.40 5.72 2.86
CA VAL A 26 1.59 7.03 2.22
C VAL A 26 3.04 7.18 1.75
N ASP A 27 4.01 6.90 2.62
CA ASP A 27 5.43 6.97 2.29
C ASP A 27 5.78 6.08 1.10
N HIS A 28 5.29 4.83 1.09
CA HIS A 28 5.53 3.91 -0.02
C HIS A 28 4.87 4.35 -1.33
N LEU A 29 3.64 4.88 -1.27
CA LEU A 29 2.96 5.40 -2.45
C LEU A 29 3.76 6.56 -3.08
N GLU A 30 4.18 7.52 -2.25
CA GLU A 30 4.88 8.73 -2.68
C GLU A 30 6.30 8.46 -3.18
N HIS A 31 7.07 7.65 -2.45
CA HIS A 31 8.50 7.48 -2.71
C HIS A 31 8.85 6.23 -3.52
N HIS A 32 7.92 5.28 -3.69
CA HIS A 32 8.19 4.04 -4.40
C HIS A 32 7.20 3.75 -5.53
N LEU A 33 5.90 3.68 -5.27
CA LEU A 33 4.95 3.25 -6.30
C LEU A 33 4.74 4.31 -7.39
N PHE A 34 4.40 5.56 -7.02
CA PHE A 34 4.11 6.60 -8.00
C PHE A 34 5.31 6.95 -8.89
N PRO A 35 6.56 7.02 -8.39
CA PRO A 35 7.73 7.20 -9.24
C PRO A 35 7.86 6.09 -10.30
N LYS A 36 7.69 4.81 -9.90
CA LYS A 36 7.79 3.68 -10.84
C LYS A 36 6.71 3.72 -11.92
N ILE A 37 5.47 4.08 -11.55
CA ILE A 37 4.37 4.27 -12.51
C ILE A 37 4.70 5.41 -13.49
N HIS A 38 5.21 6.53 -12.97
CA HIS A 38 5.62 7.67 -13.79
C HIS A 38 6.71 7.29 -14.79
N ASP A 39 7.72 6.54 -14.36
CA ASP A 39 8.82 6.11 -15.23
C ASP A 39 8.36 5.14 -16.33
N LEU A 40 7.51 4.17 -15.99
CA LEU A 40 6.90 3.28 -16.98
C LEU A 40 6.04 4.09 -17.98
N LYS A 41 5.24 5.04 -17.50
CA LYS A 41 4.43 5.90 -18.36
C LYS A 41 5.30 6.71 -19.32
N LYS A 42 6.42 7.25 -18.85
CA LYS A 42 7.37 8.01 -19.69
C LYS A 42 7.96 7.13 -20.79
N LEU A 43 8.37 5.90 -20.46
CA LEU A 43 8.88 4.95 -21.44
C LEU A 43 7.87 4.62 -22.53
N VAL A 44 6.63 4.29 -22.14
CA VAL A 44 5.55 4.01 -23.09
C VAL A 44 5.30 5.23 -24.00
N GLN A 45 5.32 6.45 -23.44
CA GLN A 45 5.12 7.66 -24.22
C GLN A 45 6.25 7.92 -25.22
N MET A 46 7.51 7.64 -24.86
CA MET A 46 8.65 7.80 -25.76
C MET A 46 8.57 6.84 -26.95
N GLU A 47 8.20 5.57 -26.70
CA GLU A 47 7.99 4.56 -27.74
C GLU A 47 6.85 4.96 -28.69
N LEU A 48 5.70 5.36 -28.14
CA LEU A 48 4.52 5.74 -28.94
C LEU A 48 4.77 6.95 -29.84
N LYS A 49 5.65 7.87 -29.43
CA LYS A 49 6.03 9.03 -30.24
C LYS A 49 7.18 8.74 -31.21
N GLY A 50 7.80 7.55 -31.14
CA GLY A 50 9.00 7.23 -31.89
C GLY A 50 10.23 8.04 -31.47
N GLU A 51 10.23 8.60 -30.25
CA GLU A 51 11.34 9.39 -29.70
C GLU A 51 12.51 8.49 -29.26
N ALA A 52 12.23 7.23 -28.94
CA ALA A 52 13.22 6.19 -28.66
C ALA A 52 12.65 4.82 -29.05
N VAL A 53 13.55 3.88 -29.38
CA VAL A 53 13.20 2.45 -29.49
C VAL A 53 13.44 1.82 -28.12
N VAL A 54 12.36 1.40 -27.47
CA VAL A 54 12.37 0.74 -26.17
C VAL A 54 12.27 -0.75 -26.41
N GLU A 55 13.31 -1.47 -26.00
CA GLU A 55 13.26 -2.94 -26.05
C GLU A 55 12.13 -3.47 -25.16
N ASP A 56 11.43 -4.49 -25.65
CA ASP A 56 10.32 -5.11 -24.91
C ASP A 56 10.74 -5.63 -23.53
N ILE A 57 11.99 -6.12 -23.40
CA ILE A 57 12.54 -6.53 -22.10
C ILE A 57 12.62 -5.37 -21.11
N THR A 58 12.95 -4.16 -21.57
CA THR A 58 12.98 -2.95 -20.75
C THR A 58 11.58 -2.60 -20.27
N MET A 59 10.57 -2.65 -21.16
CA MET A 59 9.19 -2.37 -20.79
C MET A 59 8.66 -3.39 -19.77
N ARG A 60 8.96 -4.68 -19.96
CA ARG A 60 8.60 -5.74 -19.01
C ARG A 60 9.29 -5.57 -17.66
N ASN A 61 10.55 -5.16 -17.63
CA ASN A 61 11.26 -4.90 -16.37
C ASN A 61 10.62 -3.76 -15.58
N HIS A 62 10.30 -2.63 -16.23
CA HIS A 62 9.61 -1.52 -15.56
C HIS A 62 8.21 -1.90 -15.08
N ALA A 63 7.46 -2.67 -15.88
CA ALA A 63 6.17 -3.22 -15.45
C ALA A 63 6.30 -4.12 -14.22
N SER A 64 7.32 -5.00 -14.18
CA SER A 64 7.58 -5.86 -13.03
C SER A 64 7.85 -5.06 -11.75
N LEU A 65 8.64 -3.98 -11.84
CA LEU A 65 8.93 -3.10 -10.69
C LEU A 65 7.67 -2.41 -10.17
N VAL A 66 6.77 -1.99 -11.05
CA VAL A 66 5.46 -1.42 -10.67
C VAL A 66 4.62 -2.47 -9.95
N LEU A 67 4.51 -3.67 -10.50
CA LEU A 67 3.69 -4.75 -9.93
C LEU A 67 4.20 -5.21 -8.57
N GLU A 68 5.53 -5.31 -8.39
CA GLU A 68 6.15 -5.61 -7.10
C GLU A 68 5.84 -4.52 -6.07
N SER A 69 5.98 -3.25 -6.46
CA SER A 69 5.67 -2.12 -5.58
C SER A 69 4.18 -2.05 -5.23
N ALA A 70 3.30 -2.37 -6.18
CA ALA A 70 1.85 -2.38 -5.96
C ALA A 70 1.46 -3.47 -4.95
N ARG A 71 2.08 -4.67 -5.07
CA ARG A 71 1.84 -5.77 -4.13
C ARG A 71 2.15 -5.39 -2.68
N PHE A 72 3.24 -4.66 -2.45
CA PHE A 72 3.55 -4.17 -1.10
C PHE A 72 2.47 -3.22 -0.56
N ALA A 73 1.92 -2.34 -1.41
CA ALA A 73 0.82 -1.45 -1.02
C ALA A 73 -0.46 -2.24 -0.71
N ASP A 74 -0.74 -3.30 -1.47
CA ASP A 74 -1.86 -4.22 -1.22
C ASP A 74 -1.69 -4.93 0.13
N GLU A 75 -0.48 -5.43 0.43
CA GLU A 75 -0.19 -6.09 1.71
C GLU A 75 -0.38 -5.16 2.92
N ILE A 76 0.00 -3.88 2.81
CA ILE A 76 -0.28 -2.89 3.87
C ILE A 76 -1.79 -2.63 3.98
N SER A 77 -2.48 -2.50 2.85
CA SER A 77 -3.92 -2.25 2.81
C SER A 77 -4.71 -3.40 3.45
N ASP A 78 -4.30 -4.64 3.21
CA ASP A 78 -4.86 -5.83 3.85
C ASP A 78 -4.67 -5.79 5.37
N LYS A 79 -3.47 -5.45 5.85
CA LYS A 79 -3.20 -5.26 7.29
C LYS A 79 -4.08 -4.16 7.88
N MET A 80 -4.18 -3.01 7.21
CA MET A 80 -5.02 -1.89 7.64
C MET A 80 -6.49 -2.30 7.77
N THR A 81 -7.00 -3.10 6.83
CA THR A 81 -8.38 -3.62 6.87
C THR A 81 -8.65 -4.43 8.13
N VAL A 82 -7.69 -5.24 8.58
CA VAL A 82 -7.80 -6.00 9.83
C VAL A 82 -7.92 -5.05 11.03
N TYR A 83 -7.05 -4.03 11.10
CA TYR A 83 -7.08 -3.03 12.18
C TYR A 83 -8.39 -2.23 12.18
N PHE A 84 -8.83 -1.72 11.03
CA PHE A 84 -10.06 -0.93 10.92
C PHE A 84 -11.30 -1.75 11.29
N THR A 85 -11.36 -3.01 10.87
CA THR A 85 -12.46 -3.91 11.24
C THR A 85 -12.49 -4.14 12.75
N SER A 86 -11.34 -4.41 13.38
CA SER A 86 -11.25 -4.63 14.82
C SER A 86 -11.57 -3.37 15.64
N ILE A 87 -11.11 -2.19 15.18
CA ILE A 87 -11.43 -0.90 15.79
C ILE A 87 -12.94 -0.67 15.73
N ASN A 88 -13.56 -0.85 14.57
CA ASN A 88 -15.00 -0.66 14.38
C ASN A 88 -15.81 -1.57 15.33
N GLN A 89 -15.44 -2.86 15.43
CA GLN A 89 -16.06 -3.81 16.36
C GLN A 89 -15.85 -3.43 17.83
N SER A 90 -14.70 -2.88 18.18
CA SER A 90 -14.38 -2.45 19.56
C SER A 90 -15.16 -1.19 19.94
N VAL A 91 -15.24 -0.21 19.04
CA VAL A 91 -16.05 1.00 19.22
C VAL A 91 -17.52 0.66 19.33
N ALA A 92 -18.06 -0.18 18.45
CA ALA A 92 -19.46 -0.63 18.49
C ALA A 92 -19.84 -1.26 19.86
N ARG A 93 -18.92 -2.04 20.45
CA ARG A 93 -19.12 -2.62 21.80
C ARG A 93 -19.16 -1.57 22.91
N ILE A 94 -18.39 -0.49 22.77
CA ILE A 94 -18.33 0.59 23.77
C ILE A 94 -19.56 1.49 23.71
N ILE A 95 -19.99 1.85 22.49
CA ILE A 95 -21.11 2.77 22.29
C ILE A 95 -22.48 2.08 22.42
N GLY A 96 -22.54 0.75 22.31
CA GLY A 96 -23.78 -0.02 22.35
C GLY A 96 -24.54 0.00 21.01
N PRO A 97 -25.56 -0.87 20.82
CA PRO A 97 -26.43 -0.80 19.66
C PRO A 97 -27.16 0.56 19.64
N GLN A 98 -27.12 1.25 18.50
CA GLN A 98 -28.06 2.34 18.21
C GLN A 98 -29.46 1.77 17.97
#